data_AF-A0A662HK60-F1
#
_entry.id   AF-A0A662HK60-F1
#
_cell.length_a   1.000
_cell.length_b   1.000
_cell.length_c   1.000
_cell.angle_alpha   90.00
_cell.angle_beta   90.00
_cell.angle_gamma   90.00
#
_symmetry.space_group_name_H-M   'P 1'
#
loop_
_entity.id
_entity.type
_entity.pdbx_description
1 polymer ?
#
loop_
_entity_poly.entity_id
_entity_poly.type
_entity_poly.pdbx_seq_one_letter_code
_entity_poly.pdbx_strand_id
1 'polypeptide(L)' 'MKLKTPFETSFGKTIDRHCILVKIVDEEGDVGWGEIPVDDVPYYHYETVETALYVAKKFLVPKLLEINVAEPKDFLN' A
#
# COMPACT_ATOMS: atom_id res chain seq x y z
N MET A 1 7.47 7.90 8.46
CA MET A 1 7.80 7.73 9.90
C MET A 1 9.30 7.80 10.08
N LYS A 2 9.80 8.47 11.12
CA LYS A 2 11.24 8.51 11.42
C LYS A 2 11.70 7.17 12.00
N LEU A 3 12.76 6.60 11.43
CA LEU A 3 13.36 5.35 11.94
C LEU A 3 14.16 5.62 13.22
N LYS A 4 14.17 4.64 14.14
CA LYS A 4 14.97 4.72 15.39
C LYS A 4 16.47 4.79 15.08
N THR A 5 16.89 4.02 14.09
CA THR A 5 18.25 4.01 13.54
C THR A 5 18.12 4.06 12.02
N PRO A 6 18.92 4.88 11.31
CA PRO A 6 18.91 4.89 9.86
C PRO A 6 19.17 3.50 9.26
N PHE A 7 18.51 3.20 8.16
CA PHE A 7 18.69 1.96 7.40
C PHE A 7 19.55 2.26 6.16
N GLU A 8 20.63 1.51 5.93
CA GLU A 8 21.62 1.81 4.90
C GLU A 8 21.83 0.60 3.99
N THR A 9 21.82 0.85 2.68
CA THR A 9 22.05 -0.14 1.61
C THR A 9 23.06 0.42 0.61
N SER A 10 23.40 -0.35 -0.43
CA SER A 10 24.23 0.14 -1.54
C SER A 10 23.62 1.33 -2.28
N PHE A 11 22.31 1.55 -2.17
CA PHE A 11 21.60 2.65 -2.84
C PHE A 11 21.48 3.91 -1.99
N GLY A 12 21.97 3.88 -0.75
CA GLY A 12 21.97 5.02 0.15
C GLY A 12 21.31 4.72 1.49
N LYS A 13 20.93 5.81 2.17
CA LYS A 13 20.52 5.81 3.57
C LYS A 13 19.10 6.34 3.73
N THR A 14 18.25 5.53 4.34
CA THR A 14 16.86 5.87 4.67
C THR A 14 16.79 6.27 6.15
N ILE A 15 16.26 7.47 6.40
CA ILE A 15 16.05 8.01 7.76
C ILE A 15 14.55 8.07 8.07
N ASP A 16 13.77 8.45 7.07
CA ASP A 16 12.32 8.47 7.12
C ASP A 16 11.78 7.40 6.17
N ARG A 17 10.83 6.61 6.67
CA ARG A 17 10.16 5.56 5.90
C ARG A 17 8.71 5.92 5.67
N HIS A 18 8.31 6.08 4.43
CA HIS A 18 6.91 6.23 4.05
C HIS A 18 6.31 4.86 3.73
N CYS A 19 5.01 4.75 3.93
CA CYS A 19 4.20 3.63 3.45
C CYS A 19 2.78 4.13 3.24
N ILE A 20 1.97 3.35 2.53
CA ILE A 20 0.57 3.66 2.32
C ILE A 20 -0.25 2.78 3.24
N LEU A 21 -1.01 3.40 4.14
CA LEU A 21 -2.02 2.70 4.94
C LEU A 21 -3.36 2.74 4.24
N VAL A 22 -3.99 1.59 4.12
CA VAL A 22 -5.32 1.41 3.53
C VAL A 22 -6.28 1.02 4.64
N LYS A 23 -7.38 1.75 4.74
CA LYS A 23 -8.49 1.43 5.63
C LYS A 23 -9.71 1.07 4.79
N ILE A 24 -10.26 -0.10 5.01
CA ILE A 24 -11.53 -0.54 4.43
C ILE A 24 -12.54 -0.59 5.57
N VAL A 25 -13.74 -0.11 5.30
CA VAL A 25 -14.88 -0.21 6.22
C VAL A 25 -15.98 -0.89 5.44
N ASP A 26 -16.53 -1.98 5.98
CA ASP A 26 -17.65 -2.67 5.35
C ASP A 26 -19.00 -2.04 5.70
N GLU A 27 -20.09 -2.65 5.21
CA GLU A 27 -21.45 -2.16 5.41
C GLU A 27 -21.93 -2.30 6.87
N GLU A 28 -21.34 -3.24 7.64
CA GLU A 28 -21.66 -3.46 9.06
C GLU A 28 -20.82 -2.54 9.98
N GLY A 29 -19.81 -1.87 9.41
CA GLY A 29 -18.93 -0.93 10.11
C GLY A 29 -17.63 -1.55 10.60
N ASP A 30 -17.35 -2.82 10.26
CA ASP A 30 -16.09 -3.48 10.59
C ASP A 30 -14.95 -2.85 9.79
N VAL A 31 -13.78 -2.75 10.44
CA VAL A 31 -12.62 -2.03 9.90
C VAL A 31 -11.46 -2.98 9.61
N GLY A 32 -11.11 -3.09 8.33
CA GLY A 32 -9.91 -3.75 7.86
C GLY A 32 -8.77 -2.74 7.62
N TRP A 33 -7.54 -3.11 7.99
CA TRP A 33 -6.34 -2.33 7.71
C TRP A 33 -5.36 -3.14 6.87
N GLY A 34 -4.74 -2.47 5.90
CA GLY A 34 -3.64 -3.00 5.10
C GLY A 34 -2.54 -1.97 4.93
N GLU A 35 -1.35 -2.45 4.58
CA GLU A 35 -0.20 -1.62 4.24
C GLU A 35 0.28 -1.99 2.83
N ILE A 36 0.60 -0.97 2.04
CA ILE A 36 1.39 -1.13 0.81
C ILE A 36 2.82 -0.69 1.16
N PRO A 37 3.75 -1.64 1.39
CA PRO A 37 5.10 -1.33 1.83
C PRO A 37 5.97 -0.98 0.61
N VAL A 38 6.10 0.31 0.34
CA VAL A 38 6.87 0.84 -0.80
C VAL A 38 7.79 1.96 -0.36
N ASP A 39 8.91 2.11 -1.06
CA ASP A 39 9.89 3.17 -0.81
C ASP A 39 9.54 4.44 -1.60
N ASP A 40 10.19 5.56 -1.27
CA ASP A 40 9.99 6.84 -1.98
C ASP A 40 10.57 6.83 -3.40
N VAL A 41 11.53 5.93 -3.64
CA VAL A 41 12.33 5.86 -4.87
C VAL A 41 12.54 4.40 -5.28
N PRO A 42 12.59 4.09 -6.58
CA PRO A 42 12.49 2.72 -7.08
C PRO A 42 13.86 2.01 -7.12
N TYR A 43 14.58 1.98 -6.00
CA TYR A 43 15.90 1.34 -5.94
C TYR A 43 15.81 -0.19 -5.81
N TYR A 44 14.84 -0.71 -5.06
CA TYR A 44 14.64 -2.15 -4.89
C TYR A 44 13.69 -2.75 -5.93
N HIS A 45 12.59 -2.04 -6.21
CA HIS A 45 11.58 -2.42 -7.21
C HIS A 45 11.03 -1.17 -7.91
N TYR A 46 10.28 -1.35 -9.00
CA TYR A 46 9.74 -0.25 -9.81
C TYR A 46 8.63 0.56 -9.13
N GLU A 47 8.01 0.02 -8.07
CA GLU A 47 6.98 0.73 -7.31
C GLU A 47 7.59 1.76 -6.35
N THR A 48 6.87 2.86 -6.15
CA THR A 48 7.17 3.89 -5.16
C THR A 48 5.88 4.26 -4.44
N VAL A 49 5.97 5.05 -3.36
CA VAL A 49 4.78 5.62 -2.69
C VAL A 49 3.83 6.29 -3.70
N GLU A 50 4.36 7.05 -4.64
CA GLU A 50 3.54 7.75 -5.62
C GLU A 50 2.89 6.79 -6.63
N THR A 51 3.66 5.86 -7.19
CA THR A 51 3.15 4.96 -8.23
C THR A 51 2.19 3.92 -7.65
N ALA A 52 2.48 3.38 -6.47
CA ALA A 52 1.59 2.45 -5.78
C ALA A 52 0.28 3.13 -5.36
N LEU A 53 0.34 4.37 -4.87
CA LEU A 53 -0.87 5.14 -4.52
C LEU A 53 -1.71 5.45 -5.77
N TYR A 54 -1.06 5.77 -6.89
CA TYR A 54 -1.73 5.95 -8.17
C TYR A 54 -2.44 4.67 -8.60
N VAL A 55 -1.75 3.52 -8.59
CA VAL A 55 -2.33 2.23 -8.98
C VAL A 55 -3.51 1.85 -8.08
N ALA A 56 -3.34 1.98 -6.76
CA ALA A 56 -4.39 1.70 -5.79
C ALA A 56 -5.65 2.55 -6.05
N LYS A 57 -5.49 3.87 -6.18
CA LYS A 57 -6.62 4.79 -6.41
C LYS A 57 -7.27 4.63 -7.77
N LYS A 58 -6.47 4.37 -8.81
CA LYS A 58 -6.96 4.41 -10.19
C LYS A 58 -7.55 3.09 -10.65
N PHE A 59 -7.06 1.96 -10.15
CA PHE A 59 -7.43 0.64 -10.66
C PHE A 59 -7.95 -0.30 -9.56
N LEU A 60 -7.25 -0.42 -8.42
CA LEU A 60 -7.58 -1.45 -7.42
C LEU A 60 -8.81 -1.10 -6.60
N VAL A 61 -8.87 0.13 -6.06
CA VAL A 61 -10.00 0.59 -5.24
C VAL A 61 -11.30 0.62 -6.04
N PRO A 62 -11.37 1.16 -7.27
CA PRO A 62 -12.58 1.08 -8.07
C PRO A 62 -13.04 -0.37 -8.31
N LYS A 63 -12.12 -1.28 -8.70
CA LYS A 63 -12.47 -2.69 -8.90
C LYS A 63 -13.05 -3.31 -7.63
N LEU A 64 -12.44 -3.05 -6.47
CA LEU A 64 -12.90 -3.58 -5.18
C LEU A 64 -14.33 -3.16 -4.86
N LEU A 65 -14.72 -1.93 -5.21
CA LEU A 65 -16.06 -1.39 -4.96
C LEU A 65 -17.13 -1.88 -5.94
N GLU A 66 -16.73 -2.50 -7.06
CA GLU A 66 -17.64 -3.02 -8.09
C GLU A 66 -18.01 -4.50 -7.89
N ILE A 67 -17.30 -5.20 -7.01
CA ILE A 67 -17.48 -6.64 -6.78
C ILE A 67 -18.08 -6.89 -5.39
N ASN A 68 -18.83 -7.98 -5.25
CA ASN A 68 -19.25 -8.48 -3.95
C ASN A 68 -18.14 -9.39 -3.40
N VAL A 69 -17.52 -8.99 -2.28
CA VAL A 69 -16.41 -9.71 -1.66
C VAL A 69 -16.92 -10.47 -0.45
N ALA A 70 -16.98 -11.80 -0.55
CA ALA A 70 -17.28 -12.67 0.61
C ALA A 70 -16.01 -13.26 1.21
N GLU A 71 -15.02 -13.57 0.37
CA GLU A 71 -13.72 -14.09 0.74
C GLU A 71 -12.59 -13.30 0.04
N PRO A 72 -11.38 -13.20 0.62
CA PRO A 72 -10.28 -12.44 0.02
C PRO A 72 -9.92 -12.83 -1.42
N LYS A 73 -10.10 -14.11 -1.78
CA LYS A 73 -9.81 -14.62 -3.14
C LYS A 73 -10.77 -14.06 -4.20
N ASP A 74 -11.94 -13.58 -3.80
CA ASP A 74 -12.97 -13.08 -4.72
C ASP A 74 -12.49 -11.82 -5.45
N PHE A 75 -11.56 -11.07 -4.86
CA PHE A 75 -10.93 -9.91 -5.49
C PHE A 75 -10.18 -10.24 -6.79
N LEU A 76 -9.67 -11.47 -6.94
CA LEU A 76 -8.92 -11.88 -8.12
C LEU A 76 -9.80 -12.33 -9.29
N ASN A 77 -11.08 -12.61 -9.02
CA ASN A 77 -12.07 -13.02 -10.01
C ASN A 77 -12.75 -11.80 -10.66
#